data_AF-A0A950G9W0-F1
#
_entry.id   AF-A0A950G9W0-F1
#
_cell.length_a   1.000
_cell.length_b   1.000
_cell.length_c   1.000
_cell.angle_alpha   90.00
_cell.angle_beta   90.00
_cell.angle_gamma   90.00
#
_symmetry.space_group_name_H-M   'P 1'
#
loop_
_entity.id
_entity.type
_entity.pdbx_description
1 polymer ?
#
loop_
_entity_poly.entity_id
_entity_poly.type
_entity_poly.pdbx_seq_one_letter_code
_entity_poly.pdbx_strand_id
1 'polypeptide(L)'
;MVAALWVQAAAAELGLVPPVQSACISSPFGSRILAGRPKAGTYHYGIDLPAPAGGAVRAVAAGRVASIHKRGPGGLEIVLQHEGFSTLYAHLGTVAPALAEGKRT
;
A
#
# COMPACT_ATOMS: atom_id res chain seq x y z
N MET A 1 41.83 16.73 -19.15
CA MET A 1 40.57 16.99 -18.44
C MET A 1 39.57 15.92 -18.85
N VAL A 2 39.15 15.04 -17.93
CA VAL A 2 38.17 13.99 -18.23
C VAL A 2 36.83 14.44 -17.64
N ALA A 3 35.85 14.71 -18.50
CA ALA A 3 34.48 15.00 -18.07
C ALA A 3 33.73 13.68 -17.93
N ALA A 4 33.27 13.35 -16.72
CA ALA A 4 32.34 12.25 -16.51
C ALA A 4 30.91 12.77 -16.73
N LEU A 5 30.22 12.21 -17.73
CA LEU A 5 28.79 12.46 -17.97
C LEU A 5 28.01 11.47 -17.10
N TRP A 6 27.29 11.96 -16.09
CA TRP A 6 26.35 11.16 -15.32
C TRP A 6 24.98 11.26 -15.98
N VAL A 7 24.45 10.12 -16.45
CA VAL A 7 23.03 10.01 -16.79
C VAL A 7 22.28 9.83 -15.49
N GLN A 8 21.62 10.89 -15.03
CA GLN A 8 20.63 10.76 -13.96
C GLN A 8 19.39 10.11 -14.57
N ALA A 9 19.16 8.81 -14.29
CA ALA A 9 17.85 8.23 -14.53
C ALA A 9 16.88 8.94 -13.58
N ALA A 10 16.02 9.81 -14.11
CA ALA A 10 14.88 10.30 -13.37
C ALA A 10 13.97 9.09 -13.13
N ALA A 11 13.87 8.62 -11.88
CA ALA A 11 12.75 7.79 -11.49
C ALA A 11 11.50 8.61 -11.83
N ALA A 12 10.64 8.09 -12.71
CA ALA A 12 9.36 8.74 -12.97
C ALA A 12 8.65 8.88 -11.62
N GLU A 13 8.48 10.12 -11.15
CA GLU A 13 7.69 10.44 -9.97
C GLU A 13 6.28 9.91 -10.22
N LEU A 14 5.94 8.76 -9.61
CA LEU A 14 4.65 8.09 -9.77
C LEU A 14 3.46 8.93 -9.26
N GLY A 15 3.70 10.17 -8.81
CA GLY A 15 2.66 11.08 -8.31
C GLY A 15 1.90 10.50 -7.12
N LEU A 16 2.55 9.66 -6.31
CA LEU A 16 1.89 8.92 -5.25
C LEU A 16 1.40 9.86 -4.16
N VAL A 17 0.14 9.71 -3.76
CA VAL A 17 -0.42 10.39 -2.60
C VAL A 17 -0.45 9.47 -1.39
N PRO A 18 -0.31 9.99 -0.16
CA PRO A 18 -0.47 9.18 1.04
C PRO A 18 -1.87 8.55 1.07
N PRO A 19 -2.03 7.24 1.35
CA PRO A 19 -3.34 6.59 1.31
C PRO A 19 -4.21 6.91 2.54
N VAL A 20 -3.58 7.35 3.63
CA VAL A 20 -4.24 7.81 4.86
C VAL A 20 -3.59 9.11 5.33
N GLN A 21 -4.28 9.85 6.18
CA GLN A 21 -3.72 10.99 6.91
C GLN A 21 -2.96 10.49 8.16
N SER A 22 -1.87 9.74 7.95
CA SER A 22 -0.97 9.32 9.04
C SER A 22 0.22 10.28 9.15
N ALA A 23 0.65 10.55 10.36
CA ALA A 23 1.88 11.30 10.64
C ALA A 23 3.15 10.41 10.64
N CYS A 24 3.01 9.07 10.66
CA CYS A 24 4.15 8.16 10.76
C CYS A 24 3.88 6.75 10.21
N ILE A 25 4.96 6.00 10.01
CA ILE A 25 4.96 4.55 9.74
C ILE A 25 5.15 3.84 11.08
N SER A 26 4.22 2.97 11.48
CA SER A 26 4.32 2.21 12.73
C SER A 26 5.07 0.89 12.58
N SER A 27 5.04 0.29 11.38
CA SER A 27 5.88 -0.86 11.02
C SER A 27 6.40 -0.68 9.60
N PRO A 28 7.73 -0.57 9.39
CA PRO A 28 8.33 -0.42 8.08
C PRO A 28 8.29 -1.73 7.27
N PHE A 29 8.60 -1.62 5.98
CA PHE A 29 8.86 -2.75 5.10
C PHE A 29 10.18 -3.44 5.48
N GLY A 30 10.22 -4.76 5.30
CA GLY A 30 11.42 -5.57 5.47
C GLY A 30 11.40 -6.46 6.71
N SER A 31 12.57 -6.94 7.09
CA SER A 31 12.75 -7.84 8.23
C SER A 31 12.38 -7.15 9.55
N ARG A 32 11.67 -7.88 10.42
CA ARG A 32 11.23 -7.38 11.73
C ARG A 32 11.32 -8.46 12.80
N ILE A 33 11.64 -8.04 14.02
CA ILE A 33 11.59 -8.88 15.23
C ILE A 33 10.38 -8.44 16.04
N LEU A 34 9.40 -9.34 16.19
CA LEU A 34 8.15 -9.05 16.90
C LEU A 34 8.08 -9.85 18.20
N ALA A 35 8.56 -9.26 19.30
CA ALA A 35 8.46 -9.86 20.62
C ALA A 35 6.99 -10.09 21.02
N GLY A 36 6.67 -11.30 21.48
CA GLY A 36 5.31 -11.66 21.92
C GLY A 36 4.27 -11.83 20.80
N ARG A 37 4.66 -11.85 19.52
CA ARG A 37 3.73 -12.04 18.38
C ARG A 37 4.15 -13.21 17.49
N PRO A 38 4.15 -14.47 17.98
CA PRO A 38 4.69 -15.62 17.25
C PRO A 38 3.95 -15.98 15.96
N LYS A 39 2.71 -15.50 15.79
CA LYS A 39 1.91 -15.71 14.56
C LYS A 39 2.22 -14.69 13.46
N ALA A 40 2.91 -13.60 13.77
CA ALA A 40 3.24 -12.58 12.80
C ALA A 40 4.54 -12.96 12.07
N GLY A 41 4.55 -12.81 10.74
CA GLY A 41 5.73 -13.08 9.92
C GLY A 41 6.92 -12.20 10.31
N THR A 42 8.11 -12.76 10.20
CA THR A 42 9.40 -12.09 10.45
C THR A 42 9.83 -11.15 9.33
N TYR A 43 9.12 -11.17 8.19
CA TYR A 43 9.29 -10.23 7.10
C TYR A 43 7.98 -9.52 6.81
N HIS A 44 8.05 -8.20 6.59
CA HIS A 44 6.91 -7.35 6.30
C HIS A 44 6.95 -6.88 4.85
N TYR A 45 6.00 -7.34 4.04
CA TYR A 45 5.90 -7.01 2.60
C TYR A 45 5.15 -5.69 2.34
N GLY A 46 4.95 -4.87 3.37
CA GLY A 46 4.23 -3.60 3.28
C GLY A 46 4.69 -2.61 4.34
N ILE A 47 3.91 -1.56 4.55
CA ILE A 47 4.08 -0.61 5.65
C ILE A 47 2.77 -0.51 6.41
N ASP A 48 2.87 -0.39 7.74
CA ASP A 48 1.71 -0.14 8.58
C ASP A 48 1.60 1.37 8.84
N LEU A 49 0.44 1.92 8.51
CA LEU A 49 0.12 3.34 8.71
C LEU A 49 -1.02 3.43 9.72
N PRO A 50 -0.78 3.99 10.93
CA PRO A 50 -1.83 4.21 11.90
C PRO A 50 -2.95 5.09 11.34
N ALA A 51 -4.18 4.64 11.52
CA ALA A 51 -5.38 5.40 11.20
C ALA A 51 -6.47 5.09 12.25
N PRO A 52 -7.34 6.05 12.59
CA PRO A 52 -8.52 5.78 13.40
C PRO A 52 -9.41 4.71 12.76
N ALA A 53 -10.10 3.91 13.56
CA ALA A 53 -11.10 2.97 13.05
C ALA A 53 -12.17 3.73 12.25
N GLY A 54 -12.48 3.25 11.04
CA GLY A 54 -13.38 3.94 10.10
C GLY A 54 -12.76 5.13 9.37
N GLY A 55 -11.46 5.41 9.57
CA GLY A 55 -10.72 6.42 8.82
C GLY A 55 -10.71 6.13 7.32
N ALA A 56 -10.76 7.19 6.50
CA ALA A 56 -10.77 7.05 5.05
C ALA A 56 -9.42 6.58 4.52
N VAL A 57 -9.45 5.57 3.65
CA VAL A 57 -8.31 5.10 2.87
C VAL A 57 -8.56 5.46 1.41
N ARG A 58 -7.62 6.14 0.76
CA ARG A 58 -7.65 6.48 -0.67
C ARG A 58 -6.58 5.73 -1.43
N ALA A 59 -6.81 5.54 -2.72
CA ALA A 59 -5.80 4.99 -3.62
C ALA A 59 -4.59 5.93 -3.68
N VAL A 60 -3.38 5.36 -3.64
CA VAL A 60 -2.14 6.13 -3.76
C VAL A 60 -1.93 6.69 -5.17
N ALA A 61 -2.57 6.10 -6.18
CA ALA A 61 -2.51 6.50 -7.58
C ALA A 61 -3.77 6.03 -8.31
N ALA A 62 -4.03 6.59 -9.49
CA ALA A 62 -5.09 6.12 -10.39
C ALA A 62 -4.84 4.66 -10.78
N GLY A 63 -5.91 3.88 -10.91
CA GLY A 63 -5.79 2.45 -11.14
C GLY A 63 -7.12 1.77 -11.39
N ARG A 64 -7.10 0.44 -11.38
CA ARG A 64 -8.27 -0.42 -11.53
C ARG A 64 -8.32 -1.40 -10.35
N VAL A 65 -9.49 -1.57 -9.75
CA VAL A 65 -9.73 -2.60 -8.75
C VAL A 65 -9.52 -3.96 -9.40
N ALA A 66 -8.45 -4.66 -9.01
CA ALA A 66 -8.15 -5.99 -9.50
C ALA A 66 -8.93 -7.05 -8.72
N SER A 67 -9.04 -6.90 -7.40
CA SER A 67 -9.80 -7.82 -6.55
C SER A 67 -10.25 -7.17 -5.25
N ILE A 68 -11.33 -7.70 -4.68
CA ILE A 68 -11.82 -7.39 -3.34
C ILE A 68 -12.11 -8.70 -2.61
N HIS A 69 -11.45 -8.97 -1.48
CA HIS A 69 -11.70 -10.19 -0.72
C HIS A 69 -11.57 -10.02 0.78
N LYS A 70 -12.26 -10.88 1.54
CA LYS A 70 -12.15 -10.94 3.00
C LYS A 70 -11.64 -12.31 3.44
N ARG A 71 -10.33 -12.47 3.59
CA ARG A 71 -9.70 -13.76 3.94
C ARG A 71 -8.38 -13.55 4.70
N GLY A 72 -8.02 -14.56 5.49
CA GLY A 72 -6.71 -14.62 6.13
C GLY A 72 -6.43 -13.50 7.15
N PRO A 73 -5.16 -13.31 7.54
CA PRO A 73 -4.79 -12.35 8.58
C PRO A 73 -5.00 -10.88 8.16
N GLY A 74 -5.00 -10.58 6.86
CA GLY A 74 -5.26 -9.23 6.33
C GLY A 74 -6.71 -8.79 6.43
N GLY A 75 -7.66 -9.71 6.65
CA GLY A 75 -9.08 -9.37 6.76
C GLY A 75 -9.65 -8.95 5.40
N LEU A 76 -10.32 -7.81 5.35
CA LEU A 76 -10.80 -7.23 4.10
C LEU A 76 -9.63 -6.53 3.39
N GLU A 77 -9.38 -6.95 2.16
CA GLU A 77 -8.29 -6.52 1.31
C GLU A 77 -8.81 -6.07 -0.05
N ILE A 78 -8.22 -5.00 -0.59
CA ILE A 78 -8.45 -4.52 -1.95
C ILE A 78 -7.12 -4.44 -2.66
N VAL A 79 -7.04 -5.03 -3.86
CA VAL A 79 -5.88 -4.90 -4.75
C VAL A 79 -6.22 -3.93 -5.87
N LEU A 80 -5.39 -2.91 -6.07
CA LEU A 80 -5.45 -2.03 -7.22
C LEU A 80 -4.30 -2.31 -8.18
N GLN A 81 -4.61 -2.46 -9.46
CA GLN A 81 -3.64 -2.48 -10.55
C GLN A 81 -3.43 -1.05 -11.07
N HIS A 82 -2.17 -0.63 -11.10
CA HIS A 82 -1.73 0.64 -11.68
C HIS A 82 -0.88 0.38 -12.93
N GLU A 83 -0.41 1.44 -13.56
CA GLU A 83 0.58 1.31 -14.63
C GLU A 83 1.95 0.94 -14.04
N GLY A 84 2.36 -0.31 -14.25
CA GLY A 84 3.69 -0.81 -13.85
C GLY A 84 3.80 -1.34 -12.41
N PHE A 85 2.76 -1.21 -11.58
CA PHE A 85 2.75 -1.74 -10.20
C PHE A 85 1.34 -2.02 -9.70
N SER A 86 1.24 -2.67 -8.54
CA SER A 86 -0.04 -2.93 -7.87
C SER A 86 0.08 -2.52 -6.40
N THR A 87 -1.03 -2.11 -5.80
CA THR A 87 -1.12 -1.84 -4.36
C THR A 87 -2.15 -2.74 -3.70
N LEU A 88 -1.87 -3.12 -2.46
CA LEU A 88 -2.79 -3.89 -1.61
C LEU A 88 -3.09 -3.07 -0.36
N TYR A 89 -4.37 -2.88 -0.09
CA TYR A 89 -4.87 -2.22 1.11
C TYR A 89 -5.51 -3.29 1.99
N ALA A 90 -4.93 -3.55 3.17
CA ALA A 90 -5.40 -4.57 4.10
C ALA A 90 -6.04 -3.96 5.36
N HIS A 91 -6.64 -4.83 6.18
CA HIS A 91 -7.26 -4.50 7.45
C HIS A 91 -8.39 -3.47 7.34
N LEU A 92 -9.06 -3.43 6.18
CA LEU A 92 -10.16 -2.50 5.93
C LEU A 92 -11.40 -2.92 6.73
N GLY A 93 -12.19 -1.93 7.15
CA GLY A 93 -13.48 -2.17 7.80
C GLY A 93 -14.60 -2.46 6.79
N THR A 94 -14.67 -1.62 5.75
CA THR A 94 -15.73 -1.64 4.74
C THR A 94 -15.18 -1.18 3.38
N VAL A 95 -15.91 -1.49 2.32
CA VAL A 95 -15.65 -0.99 0.96
C VAL A 95 -16.69 0.08 0.63
N ALA A 96 -16.26 1.17 -0.02
CA ALA A 96 -17.21 2.19 -0.48
C ALA A 96 -18.19 1.58 -1.50
N PRO A 97 -19.51 1.87 -1.43
CA PRO A 97 -20.51 1.20 -2.29
C PRO A 97 -20.25 1.31 -3.81
N ALA A 98 -19.54 2.35 -4.25
CA ALA A 98 -19.19 2.57 -5.65
C ALA A 98 -17.96 1.76 -6.14
N LEU A 99 -17.20 1.15 -5.24
CA LEU A 99 -16.05 0.32 -5.57
C LEU A 99 -16.49 -1.13 -5.82
N ALA A 100 -16.08 -1.66 -6.97
CA ALA A 100 -16.28 -3.05 -7.36
C ALA A 100 -15.08 -3.51 -8.18
N GLU A 101 -14.88 -4.83 -8.27
CA GLU A 101 -13.86 -5.39 -9.15
C GLU A 101 -14.03 -4.88 -10.59
N GLY A 102 -12.91 -4.52 -11.21
CA GLY A 102 -12.85 -3.93 -12.52
C GLY A 102 -13.11 -2.41 -12.58
N LYS A 103 -13.53 -1.76 -11.49
CA LYS A 103 -13.78 -0.30 -11.44
C LYS A 103 -12.47 0.49 -11.50
N ARG A 104 -12.48 1.64 -12.19
CA ARG A 104 -11.36 2.61 -12.16
C ARG A 104 -11.49 3.55 -10.96
N THR A 105 -10.36 3.84 -10.31
CA THR A 105 -10.23 4.75 -9.16
C THR A 105 -9.67 6.09 -9.56
#